data_AF-A0A3D4PCK3-F1
#
_entry.id   AF-A0A3D4PCK3-F1
#
_cell.length_a   1.000
_cell.length_b   1.000
_cell.length_c   1.000
_cell.angle_alpha   90.00
_cell.angle_beta   90.00
_cell.angle_gamma   90.00
#
_symmetry.space_group_name_H-M   'P 1'
#
loop_
_entity.id
_entity.type
_entity.pdbx_description
1 polymer ?
#
loop_
_entity_poly.entity_id
_entity_poly.type
_entity_poly.pdbx_seq_one_letter_code
_entity_poly.pdbx_strand_id
1 'polypeptide(L)' 'MCAAILNQERTGSNQLFLTLLGGGAFGNNSEWISTSITRSLDLYAGFGIDISLVSFGTSDESIRQIVREYNRFP' A
#
# COMPACT_ATOMS: atom_id res chain seq x y z
N MET A 1 -3.75 6.68 -1.66
CA MET A 1 -3.28 7.07 -3.01
C MET A 1 -3.54 8.54 -3.29
N CYS A 2 -4.79 8.99 -3.47
CA CYS A 2 -5.07 10.40 -3.83
C CYS A 2 -4.43 11.42 -2.88
N ALA A 3 -4.47 11.18 -1.57
CA ALA A 3 -3.81 12.06 -0.61
C ALA A 3 -2.27 12.12 -0.80
N ALA A 4 -1.63 11.02 -1.19
CA ALA A 4 -0.20 10.99 -1.50
C ALA A 4 0.12 11.74 -2.80
N ILE A 5 -0.73 11.60 -3.82
CA ILE A 5 -0.61 12.33 -5.09
C ILE A 5 -0.72 13.84 -4.84
N LEU A 6 -1.75 14.28 -4.11
CA LEU A 6 -1.90 15.69 -3.74
C LEU A 6 -0.74 16.18 -2.86
N ASN A 7 -0.20 15.32 -1.99
CA ASN A 7 0.96 15.65 -1.18
C ASN A 7 2.22 15.83 -2.05
N GLN A 8 2.43 14.96 -3.04
CA GLN A 8 3.52 15.05 -4.00
C GLN A 8 3.43 16.35 -4.80
N GLU A 9 2.24 16.70 -5.31
CA GLU A 9 2.02 17.96 -6.03
C GLU A 9 2.36 19.19 -5.18
N ARG A 10 2.05 19.15 -3.87
CA ARG A 10 2.24 20.30 -2.97
C ARG A 10 3.64 20.41 -2.38
N THR A 11 4.34 19.29 -2.22
CA THR A 11 5.59 19.23 -1.42
C THR A 11 6.77 18.60 -2.16
N GLY A 12 6.52 17.95 -3.29
CA GLY A 12 7.50 17.12 -4.00
C GLY A 12 7.70 15.73 -3.38
N SER A 13 7.11 15.44 -2.21
CA SER A 13 7.27 14.13 -1.56
C SER A 13 6.29 13.09 -2.14
N ASN A 14 6.85 12.08 -2.81
CA ASN A 14 6.11 10.96 -3.40
C ASN A 14 6.05 9.72 -2.50
N GLN A 15 6.45 9.83 -1.24
CA GLN A 15 6.54 8.72 -0.29
C GLN A 15 5.18 8.44 0.36
N LEU A 16 4.75 7.18 0.34
CA LEU A 16 3.51 6.71 0.97
C LEU A 16 3.77 5.45 1.80
N PHE A 17 3.47 5.53 3.10
CA PHE A 17 3.49 4.38 4.00
C PHE A 17 2.06 3.86 4.19
N LEU A 18 1.84 2.59 3.87
CA LEU A 18 0.57 1.91 4.08
C LEU A 18 0.70 0.85 5.17
N THR A 19 -0.39 0.58 5.87
CA THR A 19 -0.48 -0.52 6.83
C THR A 19 -1.82 -1.24 6.67
N LEU A 20 -1.98 -2.38 7.34
CA LEU A 20 -3.20 -3.19 7.32
C LEU A 20 -4.33 -2.53 8.11
N LEU A 21 -4.86 -1.43 7.58
CA LEU A 21 -5.81 -0.59 8.29
C LEU A 21 -7.08 -1.38 8.67
N GLY A 22 -7.33 -1.47 9.97
CA GLY A 22 -8.49 -2.15 10.52
C GLY A 22 -8.38 -3.68 10.62
N GLY A 23 -7.24 -4.28 10.24
CA GLY A 23 -7.01 -5.73 10.43
C GLY A 23 -6.76 -6.15 11.89
N GLY A 24 -6.42 -5.20 12.76
CA GLY A 24 -6.25 -5.42 14.21
C GLY A 24 -7.55 -5.19 14.98
N ALA A 25 -7.66 -4.04 15.66
CA ALA A 25 -8.78 -3.75 16.56
C ALA A 25 -10.17 -3.78 15.90
N PHE A 26 -10.28 -3.52 14.60
CA PHE A 26 -11.56 -3.54 13.88
C PHE A 26 -11.89 -4.90 13.27
N GLY A 27 -10.95 -5.87 13.26
CA GLY A 27 -11.21 -7.23 12.80
C GLY A 27 -11.62 -7.34 11.33
N ASN A 28 -11.22 -6.40 10.47
CA ASN A 28 -11.46 -6.50 9.03
C ASN A 28 -10.76 -7.74 8.47
N ASN A 29 -11.43 -8.44 7.55
CA ASN A 29 -10.84 -9.58 6.86
C ASN A 29 -9.56 -9.15 6.12
N SER A 30 -8.45 -9.86 6.35
CA SER A 30 -7.16 -9.60 5.72
C SER A 30 -7.23 -9.68 4.19
N GLU A 31 -8.09 -10.53 3.63
CA GLU A 31 -8.34 -10.60 2.19
C GLU A 31 -8.96 -9.31 1.65
N TRP A 32 -9.88 -8.69 2.39
CA TRP A 32 -10.47 -7.41 1.96
C TRP A 32 -9.44 -6.29 1.98
N ILE A 33 -8.55 -6.29 2.98
CA ILE A 33 -7.49 -5.29 3.08
C ILE A 33 -6.48 -5.47 1.94
N SER A 34 -5.97 -6.69 1.74
CA SER A 34 -4.99 -7.01 0.69
C SER A 34 -5.54 -6.74 -0.71
N THR A 35 -6.75 -7.19 -1.02
CA THR A 35 -7.40 -6.91 -2.33
C THR A 35 -7.68 -5.43 -2.55
N SER A 36 -8.03 -4.68 -1.50
CA SER A 36 -8.19 -3.22 -1.58
C SER A 36 -6.87 -2.51 -1.83
N ILE A 37 -5.78 -2.97 -1.21
CA ILE A 37 -4.43 -2.46 -1.49
C ILE A 37 -4.06 -2.73 -2.95
N THR A 38 -4.12 -3.96 -3.41
CA THR A 38 -3.79 -4.35 -4.81
C THR A 38 -4.59 -3.52 -5.83
N ARG A 39 -5.92 -3.43 -5.66
CA ARG A 39 -6.77 -2.60 -6.53
C ARG A 39 -6.32 -1.14 -6.56
N SER A 40 -5.92 -0.60 -5.41
CA SER A 40 -5.44 0.78 -5.28
C SER A 40 -4.07 0.97 -5.94
N LEU A 41 -3.17 0.00 -5.84
CA LEU A 41 -1.88 0.03 -6.55
C LEU A 41 -2.11 0.07 -8.06
N ASP A 42 -3.01 -0.77 -8.59
CA ASP A 42 -3.30 -0.83 -10.03
C ASP A 42 -3.91 0.46 -10.57
N LEU A 43 -4.92 1.00 -9.87
CA LEU A 43 -5.62 2.22 -10.31
C LEU A 43 -4.72 3.45 -10.37
N TYR A 44 -3.64 3.47 -9.58
CA TYR A 44 -2.78 4.64 -9.41
C TYR A 44 -1.30 4.35 -9.75
N ALA A 45 -1.00 3.27 -10.47
CA ALA A 45 0.38 2.87 -10.83
C ALA A 45 1.14 3.95 -11.61
N GLY A 46 0.44 4.76 -12.42
CA GLY A 46 1.04 5.79 -13.27
C GLY A 46 1.47 7.09 -12.57
N PHE A 47 1.27 7.22 -11.25
CA PHE A 47 1.53 8.48 -10.53
C PHE A 47 2.93 8.58 -9.91
N GLY A 48 3.78 7.55 -10.04
CA GLY A 48 5.16 7.60 -9.54
C GLY A 48 5.27 7.77 -8.02
N ILE A 49 4.30 7.23 -7.28
CA ILE A 49 4.31 7.19 -5.81
C ILE A 49 5.19 6.01 -5.36
N ASP A 50 6.13 6.28 -4.46
CA ASP A 50 6.96 5.27 -3.81
C ASP A 50 6.25 4.77 -2.55
N ILE A 51 5.98 3.47 -2.49
CA ILE A 51 5.05 2.87 -1.53
C ILE A 51 5.77 1.85 -0.67
N SER A 52 5.72 2.08 0.64
CA SER A 52 6.23 1.16 1.65
C SER A 52 5.07 0.52 2.42
N LEU A 53 4.95 -0.81 2.37
CA LEU A 53 4.00 -1.55 3.21
C LEU A 53 4.63 -1.83 4.58
N VAL A 54 4.07 -1.24 5.63
CA VAL A 54 4.58 -1.27 7.00
C VAL A 54 3.69 -2.14 7.88
N SER A 55 4.32 -3.10 8.57
CA SER A 55 3.69 -3.99 9.54
C SER A 55 4.33 -3.82 10.92
N PHE A 56 3.54 -3.93 11.98
CA PHE A 56 4.06 -4.05 13.33
C PHE A 56 4.37 -5.53 13.62
N GLY A 57 5.62 -5.83 13.95
CA GLY A 57 6.08 -7.22 14.12
C GLY A 57 6.27 -7.95 12.80
N THR A 58 5.96 -9.24 12.78
CA THR A 58 6.09 -10.09 11.58
C THR A 58 5.03 -9.74 10.55
N SER A 59 5.44 -9.49 9.30
CA SER A 59 4.50 -9.22 8.21
C SER A 59 3.69 -10.46 7.81
N ASP A 60 2.43 -10.24 7.46
CA ASP A 60 1.53 -11.26 6.89
C ASP A 60 2.06 -11.73 5.52
N GLU A 61 1.90 -13.03 5.21
CA GLU A 61 2.38 -13.60 3.96
C GLU A 61 1.69 -12.98 2.73
N SER A 62 0.40 -12.61 2.86
CA SER A 62 -0.33 -11.92 1.79
C SER A 62 0.32 -10.58 1.42
N ILE A 63 0.84 -9.85 2.41
CA ILE A 63 1.54 -8.59 2.19
C ILE A 63 2.91 -8.82 1.56
N ARG A 64 3.64 -9.84 2.00
CA ARG A 64 4.91 -10.20 1.35
C ARG A 64 4.71 -10.60 -0.11
N GLN A 65 3.61 -11.29 -0.41
CA GLN A 65 3.25 -11.63 -1.78
C GLN A 65 3.00 -10.39 -2.63
N ILE A 66 2.19 -9.44 -2.15
CA ILE A 66 1.97 -8.16 -2.86
C ILE A 66 3.30 -7.46 -3.12
N VAL A 67 4.17 -7.32 -2.12
CA VAL A 67 5.49 -6.68 -2.31
C VAL A 67 6.31 -7.38 -3.40
N ARG A 68 6.32 -8.72 -3.41
CA ARG A 68 7.04 -9.50 -4.44
C ARG A 68 6.46 -9.31 -5.85
N GLU A 69 5.15 -9.16 -5.97
CA GLU A 69 4.46 -8.97 -7.25
C GLU A 69 4.76 -7.58 -7.85
N TYR A 70 4.70 -6.52 -7.04
CA TYR A 70 4.87 -5.15 -7.51
C TYR A 70 6.33 -4.70 -7.63
N ASN A 71 7.25 -5.25 -6.83
CA ASN A 71 8.69 -4.95 -6.97
C ASN A 71 9.34 -5.66 -8.17
N ARG A 72 8.61 -6.50 -8.89
CA ARG A 72 9.14 -7.25 -10.06
C ARG A 72 9.23 -6.40 -11.32
N PHE A 73 8.66 -5.20 -11.31
CA PHE A 73 8.68 -4.27 -12.42
C PHE A 73 9.49 -3.03 -12.01
N PRO A 74 10.65 -2.76 -12.65
CA PRO A 74 11.43 -1.55 -12.40
C PRO A 74 10.74 -0.29 -12.93
#